data_AF-A0AAU1SBL4-F1
#
_entry.id   AF-A0AAU1SBL4-F1
#
_cell.length_a   1.000
_cell.length_b   1.000
_cell.length_c   1.000
_cell.angle_alpha   90.00
_cell.angle_beta   90.00
_cell.angle_gamma   90.00
#
_symmetry.space_group_name_H-M   'P 1'
#
loop_
_entity.id
_entity.type
_entity.pdbx_description
1 polymer ?
#
loop_
_entity_poly.entity_id
_entity_poly.type
_entity_poly.pdbx_seq_one_letter_code
_entity_poly.pdbx_strand_id
1 'polypeptide(L)'
;MIILDTNILHKGPDTVTTDLLKTIQAAGVERVGIPSIALEELVAQRVNPYRARYEGAVEAWAKIAVDTPWNLPQTLPKVDVRRYAHHWRRRYEQVGETLLADESILHEAMVREMNLLPPCKLVAADGDNKGHKIGARDAAIWLTATRYAEEHPDETVYFVSANTRDFGSGAPYPHPMRIDLGGVDEGRFVHLTNVNELVELFAKKATPDDDAVRAVLESPSTARLIGHEAFRYWKSSRFRQPLTSGRFEATALRNHEPAAVRGWSRRPRTTLNSIGDVKAHSIGPHVWCSVVADWTLIGPADFRASTPQLVSCNWETRILISTTQGDSEPSLLRSAPPQPATAEQLQAAPPWDLEMSPHTNDLGERYTRTTYRTYEENGDGERITYIVNVPDEDNRRYYSLEEEE
;
A
#
# COMPACT_ATOMS: atom_id res chain seq x y z
N MET A 1 21.81 -8.23 -4.04
CA MET A 1 20.37 -8.59 -4.11
C MET A 1 19.89 -9.20 -2.79
N ILE A 2 18.78 -8.73 -2.23
CA ILE A 2 18.10 -9.31 -1.06
C ILE A 2 16.91 -10.15 -1.54
N ILE A 3 16.86 -11.45 -1.26
CA ILE A 3 15.79 -12.36 -1.68
C ILE A 3 14.98 -12.81 -0.47
N LEU A 4 13.67 -12.57 -0.50
CA LEU A 4 12.79 -12.77 0.66
C LEU A 4 11.99 -14.08 0.59
N ASP A 5 11.99 -14.84 1.68
CA ASP A 5 11.03 -15.92 1.90
C ASP A 5 9.65 -15.38 2.33
N THR A 6 8.59 -16.17 2.15
CA THR A 6 7.21 -15.85 2.55
C THR A 6 7.13 -15.47 4.04
N ASN A 7 7.90 -16.16 4.89
CA ASN A 7 7.85 -15.91 6.34
C ASN A 7 8.31 -14.50 6.73
N ILE A 8 9.05 -13.79 5.88
CA ILE A 8 9.48 -12.42 6.16
C ILE A 8 8.31 -11.44 5.98
N LEU A 9 7.43 -11.73 5.02
CA LEU A 9 6.32 -10.85 4.63
C LEU A 9 4.94 -11.34 5.11
N HIS A 10 4.86 -12.42 5.89
CA HIS A 10 3.59 -13.03 6.33
C HIS A 10 2.65 -12.05 7.04
N LYS A 11 3.20 -11.07 7.78
CA LYS A 11 2.40 -10.02 8.48
C LYS A 11 1.77 -9.02 7.50
N GLY A 12 2.22 -8.98 6.25
CA GLY A 12 1.72 -8.13 5.18
C GLY A 12 2.77 -7.12 4.67
N PRO A 13 2.41 -6.37 3.62
CA PRO A 13 3.31 -5.41 2.96
C PRO A 13 3.42 -4.06 3.69
N ASP A 14 2.72 -3.90 4.82
CA ASP A 14 2.60 -2.66 5.60
C ASP A 14 3.14 -2.85 7.03
N THR A 15 4.42 -3.17 7.12
CA THR A 15 5.13 -3.44 8.37
C THR A 15 6.40 -2.57 8.49
N VAL A 16 6.96 -2.47 9.69
CA VAL A 16 8.28 -1.81 9.88
C VAL A 16 9.37 -2.50 9.04
N THR A 17 9.28 -3.81 8.90
CA THR A 17 10.18 -4.65 8.08
C THR A 17 10.14 -4.25 6.61
N THR A 18 8.94 -4.11 6.03
CA THR A 18 8.77 -3.72 4.63
C THR A 18 9.16 -2.27 4.37
N ASP A 19 8.99 -1.39 5.36
CA ASP A 19 9.45 0.00 5.27
C ASP A 19 10.97 0.08 5.17
N LEU A 20 11.70 -0.72 5.96
CA LEU A 20 13.15 -0.83 5.86
C LEU A 20 13.57 -1.31 4.46
N LEU A 21 12.94 -2.38 3.95
CA LEU A 21 13.25 -2.93 2.63
C LEU A 21 13.06 -1.90 1.51
N LYS A 22 11.93 -1.18 1.54
CA LYS A 22 11.68 -0.05 0.64
C LYS A 22 12.72 1.06 0.79
N THR A 23 13.20 1.30 2.02
CA THR A 23 14.25 2.28 2.28
C THR A 23 15.58 1.86 1.66
N ILE A 24 16.00 0.60 1.83
CA ILE A 24 17.23 0.06 1.24
C ILE A 24 17.15 0.18 -0.30
N GLN A 25 16.00 -0.14 -0.88
CA GLN A 25 15.76 -0.01 -2.32
C GLN A 25 15.80 1.46 -2.79
N ALA A 26 15.12 2.36 -2.08
CA ALA A 26 15.12 3.79 -2.39
C ALA A 26 16.51 4.44 -2.26
N ALA A 27 17.33 3.94 -1.33
CA ALA A 27 18.72 4.33 -1.16
C ALA A 27 19.65 3.83 -2.28
N GLY A 28 19.17 2.94 -3.15
CA GLY A 28 19.97 2.32 -4.20
C GLY A 28 21.11 1.42 -3.68
N VAL A 29 21.04 1.02 -2.41
CA VAL A 29 22.08 0.18 -1.79
C VAL A 29 21.95 -1.26 -2.24
N GLU A 30 20.74 -1.80 -2.23
CA GLU A 30 20.45 -3.15 -2.69
C GLU A 30 19.08 -3.25 -3.34
N ARG A 31 18.96 -4.20 -4.27
CA ARG A 31 17.67 -4.62 -4.84
C ARG A 31 16.99 -5.62 -3.90
N VAL A 32 15.66 -5.59 -3.88
CA VAL A 32 14.84 -6.52 -3.10
C VAL A 32 14.03 -7.37 -4.06
N GLY A 33 14.19 -8.69 -3.99
CA GLY A 33 13.52 -9.68 -4.81
C GLY A 33 12.57 -10.56 -3.98
N ILE A 34 11.41 -10.89 -4.56
CA ILE A 34 10.42 -11.81 -4.01
C ILE A 34 10.23 -12.95 -5.02
N PRO A 35 10.61 -14.20 -4.70
CA PRO A 35 10.32 -15.34 -5.55
C PRO A 35 8.82 -15.42 -5.87
N SER A 36 8.45 -15.67 -7.13
CA SER A 36 7.05 -15.67 -7.58
C SER A 36 6.18 -16.65 -6.79
N ILE A 37 6.76 -17.78 -6.37
CA ILE A 37 6.10 -18.78 -5.53
C ILE A 37 5.84 -18.27 -4.10
N ALA A 38 6.78 -17.50 -3.52
CA ALA A 38 6.56 -16.84 -2.23
C ALA A 38 5.47 -15.75 -2.34
N LEU A 39 5.48 -14.97 -3.43
CA LEU A 39 4.47 -13.97 -3.72
C LEU A 39 3.06 -14.58 -3.81
N GLU A 40 2.89 -15.67 -4.58
CA GLU A 40 1.60 -16.34 -4.70
C GLU A 40 1.14 -16.97 -3.39
N GLU A 41 2.05 -17.48 -2.55
CA GLU A 41 1.71 -17.93 -1.21
C GLU A 41 1.18 -16.78 -0.35
N LEU A 42 1.88 -15.64 -0.32
CA LEU A 42 1.47 -14.45 0.42
C LEU A 42 0.10 -13.92 -0.02
N VAL A 43 -0.20 -14.01 -1.33
CA VAL A 43 -1.52 -13.68 -1.88
C VAL A 43 -2.56 -14.71 -1.42
N ALA A 44 -2.26 -16.00 -1.49
CA ALA A 44 -3.17 -17.07 -1.06
C ALA A 44 -3.54 -16.95 0.43
N GLN A 45 -2.58 -16.58 1.29
CA GLN A 45 -2.80 -16.33 2.72
C GLN A 45 -3.84 -15.21 2.97
N ARG A 46 -4.00 -14.26 2.03
CA ARG A 46 -5.03 -13.22 2.10
C ARG A 46 -6.34 -13.64 1.44
N VAL A 47 -6.24 -14.32 0.31
CA VAL A 47 -7.38 -14.72 -0.53
C VAL A 47 -8.23 -15.81 0.14
N ASN A 48 -7.61 -16.84 0.73
CA ASN A 48 -8.34 -17.99 1.25
C ASN A 48 -9.27 -17.61 2.42
N PRO A 49 -8.83 -16.85 3.46
CA PRO A 49 -9.74 -16.40 4.52
C PRO A 49 -10.82 -15.43 4.03
N TYR A 50 -10.54 -14.62 3.00
CA TYR A 50 -11.54 -13.74 2.40
C TYR A 50 -12.63 -14.55 1.68
N ARG A 51 -12.22 -15.52 0.86
CA ARG A 51 -13.14 -16.44 0.16
C ARG A 51 -14.03 -17.19 1.14
N ALA A 52 -13.43 -17.84 2.15
CA ALA A 52 -14.18 -18.61 3.15
C ALA A 52 -15.23 -17.77 3.90
N ARG A 53 -14.88 -16.52 4.27
CA ARG A 53 -15.84 -15.59 4.90
C ARG A 53 -16.98 -15.21 3.95
N TYR A 54 -16.69 -15.00 2.67
CA TYR A 54 -17.73 -14.70 1.69
C TYR A 54 -18.65 -15.90 1.46
N GLU A 55 -18.10 -17.10 1.30
CA GLU A 55 -18.87 -18.35 1.15
C GLU A 55 -19.79 -18.57 2.36
N GLY A 56 -19.25 -18.39 3.58
CA GLY A 56 -20.07 -18.46 4.80
C GLY A 56 -21.18 -17.40 4.85
N ALA A 57 -20.94 -16.18 4.36
CA ALA A 57 -21.97 -15.15 4.26
C ALA A 57 -23.07 -15.50 3.24
N VAL A 58 -22.69 -16.11 2.11
CA VAL A 58 -23.65 -16.61 1.11
C VAL A 58 -24.53 -17.71 1.67
N GLU A 59 -23.95 -18.67 2.37
CA GLU A 59 -24.71 -19.74 3.04
C GLU A 59 -25.65 -19.20 4.11
N ALA A 60 -25.17 -18.27 4.94
CA ALA A 60 -26.00 -17.63 5.96
C ALA A 60 -27.17 -16.84 5.34
N TRP A 61 -26.92 -16.08 4.28
CA TRP A 61 -27.96 -15.35 3.55
C TRP A 61 -29.00 -16.28 2.93
N ALA A 62 -28.55 -17.40 2.34
CA ALA A 62 -29.45 -18.41 1.77
C ALA A 62 -30.38 -19.00 2.84
N LYS A 63 -29.87 -19.29 4.05
CA LYS A 63 -30.70 -19.78 5.17
C LYS A 63 -31.77 -18.76 5.57
N ILE A 64 -31.38 -17.50 5.76
CA ILE A 64 -32.31 -16.41 6.10
C ILE A 64 -33.39 -16.27 5.01
N ALA A 65 -33.01 -16.36 3.74
CA ALA A 65 -33.94 -16.25 2.63
C ALA A 65 -35.00 -17.37 2.59
N VAL A 66 -34.66 -18.58 3.04
CA VAL A 66 -35.61 -19.71 3.14
C VAL A 66 -36.62 -19.50 4.26
N ASP A 67 -36.16 -19.00 5.41
CA ASP A 67 -37.00 -18.84 6.60
C ASP A 67 -37.83 -17.54 6.60
N THR A 68 -37.53 -16.61 5.69
CA THR A 68 -38.21 -15.31 5.65
C THR A 68 -39.45 -15.36 4.74
N PRO A 69 -40.67 -15.10 5.27
CA PRO A 69 -41.91 -15.22 4.49
C PRO A 69 -42.18 -14.06 3.52
N TRP A 70 -41.36 -13.01 3.53
CA TRP A 70 -41.41 -11.89 2.59
C TRP A 70 -40.12 -11.81 1.77
N ASN A 71 -40.18 -11.12 0.62
CA ASN A 71 -39.02 -10.95 -0.24
C ASN A 71 -37.94 -10.12 0.45
N LEU A 72 -36.74 -10.69 0.60
CA LEU A 72 -35.57 -9.96 1.05
C LEU A 72 -34.99 -9.10 -0.09
N PRO A 73 -34.62 -7.84 0.18
CA PRO A 73 -33.95 -7.00 -0.81
C PRO A 73 -32.49 -7.47 -1.04
N GLN A 74 -32.10 -7.49 -2.31
CA GLN A 74 -30.76 -7.79 -2.85
C GLN A 74 -30.21 -9.22 -2.71
N THR A 75 -29.54 -9.66 -3.77
CA THR A 75 -28.57 -10.76 -3.71
C THR A 75 -27.23 -10.21 -3.25
N LEU A 76 -26.47 -11.02 -2.50
CA LEU A 76 -25.09 -10.66 -2.17
C LEU A 76 -24.29 -10.38 -3.46
N PRO A 77 -23.48 -9.30 -3.51
CA PRO A 77 -22.67 -9.00 -4.67
C PRO A 77 -21.70 -10.15 -4.95
N LYS A 78 -21.60 -10.60 -6.22
CA LYS A 78 -20.65 -11.66 -6.60
C LYS A 78 -19.22 -11.30 -6.14
N VAL A 79 -18.59 -12.21 -5.41
CA VAL A 79 -17.19 -12.06 -5.00
C VAL A 79 -16.27 -12.11 -6.21
N ASP A 80 -15.43 -11.08 -6.36
CA ASP A 80 -14.35 -11.07 -7.34
C ASP A 80 -13.02 -11.41 -6.66
N VAL A 81 -12.82 -12.71 -6.44
CA VAL A 81 -11.60 -13.24 -5.80
C VAL A 81 -10.34 -12.88 -6.60
N ARG A 82 -10.44 -12.82 -7.94
CA ARG A 82 -9.32 -12.48 -8.81
C ARG A 82 -8.90 -11.02 -8.61
N ARG A 83 -9.86 -10.10 -8.52
CA ARG A 83 -9.58 -8.69 -8.21
C ARG A 83 -8.98 -8.53 -6.82
N TYR A 84 -9.46 -9.27 -5.83
CA TYR A 84 -8.89 -9.27 -4.49
C TYR A 84 -7.46 -9.81 -4.47
N ALA A 85 -7.19 -10.91 -5.19
CA ALA A 85 -5.84 -11.46 -5.35
C ALA A 85 -4.90 -10.46 -6.06
N HIS A 86 -5.35 -9.85 -7.16
CA HIS A 86 -4.59 -8.83 -7.88
C HIS A 86 -4.30 -7.59 -7.04
N HIS A 87 -5.24 -7.18 -6.17
CA HIS A 87 -4.97 -6.12 -5.19
C HIS A 87 -3.77 -6.48 -4.30
N TRP A 88 -3.80 -7.66 -3.66
CA TRP A 88 -2.71 -8.07 -2.77
C TRP A 88 -1.38 -8.31 -3.49
N ARG A 89 -1.41 -8.88 -4.70
CA ARG A 89 -0.21 -9.06 -5.52
C ARG A 89 0.51 -7.73 -5.74
N ARG A 90 -0.22 -6.71 -6.23
CA ARG A 90 0.34 -5.36 -6.42
C ARG A 90 0.86 -4.72 -5.13
N ARG A 91 0.28 -5.07 -3.98
CA ARG A 91 0.74 -4.54 -2.69
C ARG A 91 2.07 -5.16 -2.26
N TYR A 92 2.29 -6.45 -2.53
CA TYR A 92 3.57 -7.10 -2.27
C TYR A 92 4.64 -6.73 -3.32
N GLU A 93 4.27 -6.56 -4.59
CA GLU A 93 5.18 -6.07 -5.65
C GLU A 93 5.71 -4.65 -5.38
N GLN A 94 5.07 -3.87 -4.50
CA GLN A 94 5.59 -2.58 -4.03
C GLN A 94 6.74 -2.72 -3.02
N VAL A 95 7.04 -3.93 -2.53
CA VAL A 95 8.13 -4.19 -1.59
C VAL A 95 9.42 -4.57 -2.32
N GLY A 96 9.31 -5.21 -3.49
CA GLY A 96 10.45 -5.70 -4.26
C GLY A 96 10.04 -6.25 -5.62
N GLU A 97 11.02 -6.46 -6.49
CA GLU A 97 10.80 -7.07 -7.80
C GLU A 97 10.46 -8.56 -7.69
N THR A 98 9.63 -9.07 -8.61
CA THR A 98 9.27 -10.49 -8.60
C THR A 98 10.31 -11.31 -9.35
N LEU A 99 10.91 -12.28 -8.68
CA LEU A 99 11.84 -13.24 -9.30
C LEU A 99 11.05 -14.45 -9.80
N LEU A 100 10.96 -14.62 -11.11
CA LEU A 100 10.16 -15.69 -11.71
C LEU A 100 10.85 -17.03 -11.54
N ALA A 101 10.16 -17.99 -10.94
CA ALA A 101 10.52 -19.41 -11.03
C ALA A 101 10.17 -19.93 -12.44
N ASP A 102 11.18 -20.37 -13.19
CA ASP A 102 10.97 -21.00 -14.49
C ASP A 102 10.44 -22.45 -14.36
N GLU A 103 10.10 -23.05 -15.50
CA GLU A 103 9.57 -24.43 -15.54
C GLU A 103 10.54 -25.45 -14.92
N SER A 104 11.86 -25.25 -15.09
CA SER A 104 12.88 -26.16 -14.56
C SER A 104 12.93 -26.12 -13.03
N ILE A 105 12.82 -24.92 -12.44
CA ILE A 105 12.76 -24.71 -10.99
C ILE A 105 11.52 -25.39 -10.41
N LEU A 106 10.36 -25.20 -11.06
CA LEU A 106 9.10 -25.80 -10.59
C LEU A 106 9.13 -27.32 -10.71
N HIS A 107 9.67 -27.85 -11.81
CA HIS A 107 9.82 -29.28 -12.02
C HIS A 107 10.75 -29.88 -10.95
N GLU A 108 11.95 -29.30 -10.73
CA GLU A 108 12.90 -29.78 -9.73
C GLU A 108 12.32 -29.70 -8.31
N ALA A 109 11.60 -28.63 -7.98
CA ALA A 109 10.91 -28.51 -6.70
C ALA A 109 9.91 -29.65 -6.45
N MET A 110 9.12 -30.04 -7.46
CA MET A 110 8.23 -31.20 -7.37
C MET A 110 9.01 -32.51 -7.22
N VAL A 111 10.09 -32.69 -7.99
CA VAL A 111 10.97 -33.87 -7.87
C VAL A 111 11.52 -34.01 -6.45
N ARG A 112 11.95 -32.90 -5.83
CA ARG A 112 12.43 -32.89 -4.46
C ARG A 112 11.36 -33.29 -3.44
N GLU A 113 10.14 -32.78 -3.59
CA GLU A 113 9.03 -33.17 -2.72
C GLU A 113 8.69 -34.66 -2.87
N MET A 114 8.63 -35.17 -4.10
CA MET A 114 8.38 -36.59 -4.36
C MET A 114 9.45 -37.49 -3.74
N ASN A 115 10.71 -37.04 -3.71
CA ASN A 115 11.84 -37.80 -3.20
C ASN A 115 12.25 -37.46 -1.76
N LEU A 116 11.52 -36.56 -1.08
CA LEU A 116 11.87 -36.07 0.27
C LEU A 116 13.29 -35.49 0.36
N LEU A 117 13.71 -34.77 -0.68
CA LEU A 117 15.00 -34.09 -0.72
C LEU A 117 14.87 -32.68 -0.12
N PRO A 118 15.79 -32.24 0.75
CA PRO A 118 15.76 -30.92 1.35
C PRO A 118 15.58 -29.77 0.33
N PRO A 119 14.80 -28.73 0.68
CA PRO A 119 14.15 -28.47 1.98
C PRO A 119 12.85 -29.26 2.23
N CYS A 120 12.47 -30.19 1.35
CA CYS A 120 11.25 -30.99 1.51
C CYS A 120 11.38 -32.03 2.63
N LYS A 121 10.26 -32.30 3.32
CA LYS A 121 10.21 -33.19 4.48
C LYS A 121 8.88 -33.93 4.59
N LEU A 122 8.86 -34.95 5.44
CA LEU A 122 7.64 -35.64 5.85
C LEU A 122 7.10 -34.98 7.13
N VAL A 123 5.84 -34.56 7.13
CA VAL A 123 5.15 -34.06 8.34
C VAL A 123 4.14 -35.10 8.78
N ALA A 124 4.20 -35.51 10.06
CA ALA A 124 3.25 -36.44 10.63
C ALA A 124 1.83 -35.87 10.52
N ALA A 125 0.88 -36.69 10.05
CA ALA A 125 -0.53 -36.38 10.18
C ALA A 125 -0.95 -36.71 11.62
N ASP A 126 -1.74 -35.85 12.27
CA ASP A 126 -2.28 -36.14 13.59
C ASP A 126 -3.06 -37.46 13.54
N GLY A 127 -2.54 -38.49 14.21
CA GLY A 127 -3.21 -39.79 14.40
C GLY A 127 -2.90 -40.88 13.38
N ASP A 128 -2.13 -40.63 12.31
CA ASP A 128 -1.74 -41.65 11.34
C ASP A 128 -0.22 -41.66 11.09
N ASN A 129 0.41 -42.84 11.18
CA ASN A 129 1.85 -43.07 10.91
C ASN A 129 2.26 -42.83 9.44
N LYS A 130 1.36 -42.31 8.60
CA LYS A 130 1.58 -42.01 7.19
C LYS A 130 1.63 -40.49 7.03
N GLY A 131 2.76 -39.88 7.38
CA GLY A 131 2.95 -38.44 7.20
C GLY A 131 2.75 -37.98 5.76
N HIS A 132 2.52 -36.69 5.56
CA HIS A 132 2.40 -36.06 4.26
C HIS A 132 3.73 -35.45 3.83
N LYS A 133 4.11 -35.67 2.57
CA LYS A 133 5.28 -35.01 1.96
C LYS A 133 4.93 -33.56 1.69
N ILE A 134 5.77 -32.64 2.12
CA ILE A 134 5.61 -31.20 1.88
C ILE A 134 6.97 -30.59 1.56
N GLY A 135 6.94 -29.42 0.91
CA GLY A 135 8.09 -28.52 0.80
C GLY A 135 8.45 -28.12 -0.62
N ALA A 136 7.71 -28.55 -1.65
CA ALA A 136 7.95 -28.14 -3.04
C ALA A 136 8.03 -26.61 -3.16
N ARG A 137 7.16 -25.89 -2.43
CA ARG A 137 7.18 -24.44 -2.37
C ARG A 137 8.52 -23.88 -1.85
N ASP A 138 8.98 -24.39 -0.72
CA ASP A 138 10.21 -23.93 -0.07
C ASP A 138 11.43 -24.31 -0.95
N ALA A 139 11.36 -25.45 -1.65
CA ALA A 139 12.35 -25.85 -2.64
C ALA A 139 12.38 -24.89 -3.85
N ALA A 140 11.22 -24.48 -4.37
CA ALA A 140 11.15 -23.52 -5.47
C ALA A 140 11.70 -22.14 -5.06
N ILE A 141 11.42 -21.68 -3.84
CA ILE A 141 11.97 -20.43 -3.27
C ILE A 141 13.50 -20.52 -3.19
N TRP A 142 14.04 -21.60 -2.63
CA TRP A 142 15.47 -21.85 -2.55
C TRP A 142 16.14 -21.87 -3.93
N LEU A 143 15.61 -22.66 -4.86
CA LEU A 143 16.14 -22.80 -6.22
C LEU A 143 16.10 -21.48 -6.99
N THR A 144 15.07 -20.66 -6.78
CA THR A 144 15.01 -19.30 -7.36
C THR A 144 16.16 -18.44 -6.84
N ALA A 145 16.45 -18.50 -5.53
CA ALA A 145 17.54 -17.74 -4.94
C ALA A 145 18.92 -18.20 -5.41
N THR A 146 19.17 -19.52 -5.46
CA THR A 146 20.46 -20.06 -5.90
C THR A 146 20.68 -19.85 -7.40
N ARG A 147 19.63 -19.99 -8.23
CA ARG A 147 19.70 -19.69 -9.67
C ARG A 147 20.04 -18.22 -9.91
N TYR A 148 19.41 -17.31 -9.18
CA TYR A 148 19.74 -15.89 -9.29
C TYR A 148 21.22 -15.64 -8.96
N ALA A 149 21.75 -16.28 -7.92
CA ALA A 149 23.16 -16.17 -7.53
C ALA A 149 24.12 -16.75 -8.60
N GLU A 150 23.73 -17.80 -9.30
CA GLU A 150 24.49 -18.37 -10.42
C GLU A 150 24.52 -17.42 -11.63
N GLU A 151 23.36 -16.84 -11.98
CA GLU A 151 23.21 -15.96 -13.14
C GLU A 151 23.83 -14.57 -12.94
N HIS A 152 24.06 -14.16 -11.69
CA HIS A 152 24.61 -12.85 -11.31
C HIS A 152 25.89 -13.01 -10.47
N PRO A 153 27.02 -13.43 -11.10
CA PRO A 153 28.27 -13.73 -10.39
C PRO A 153 28.91 -12.51 -9.72
N ASP A 154 28.53 -11.29 -10.11
CA ASP A 154 29.06 -10.05 -9.53
C ASP A 154 28.23 -9.52 -8.33
N GLU A 155 27.07 -10.12 -8.04
CA GLU A 155 26.15 -9.63 -6.97
C GLU A 155 26.05 -10.55 -5.75
N THR A 156 26.33 -10.04 -4.55
CA THR A 156 26.05 -10.79 -3.31
C THR A 156 24.54 -11.03 -3.16
N VAL A 157 24.15 -12.27 -2.89
CA VAL A 157 22.77 -12.67 -2.63
C VAL A 157 22.55 -12.85 -1.14
N TYR A 158 21.67 -12.03 -0.57
CA TYR A 158 21.21 -12.12 0.81
C TYR A 158 19.87 -12.85 0.84
N PHE A 159 19.87 -14.16 1.05
CA PHE A 159 18.66 -14.95 1.22
C PHE A 159 18.13 -14.79 2.66
N VAL A 160 16.91 -14.30 2.83
CA VAL A 160 16.35 -13.96 4.14
C VAL A 160 15.19 -14.88 4.45
N SER A 161 15.38 -15.76 5.44
CA SER A 161 14.33 -16.67 5.91
C SER A 161 14.46 -16.96 7.40
N ALA A 162 13.36 -16.83 8.13
CA ALA A 162 13.26 -17.30 9.52
C ALA A 162 13.02 -18.82 9.63
N ASN A 163 12.96 -19.56 8.52
CA ASN A 163 12.65 -20.99 8.51
C ASN A 163 13.92 -21.82 8.68
N THR A 164 14.48 -21.75 9.89
CA THR A 164 15.69 -22.50 10.25
C THR A 164 15.50 -24.01 10.29
N ARG A 165 14.25 -24.48 10.31
CA ARG A 165 13.92 -25.91 10.25
C ARG A 165 14.18 -26.48 8.86
N ASP A 166 13.86 -25.72 7.81
CA ASP A 166 13.88 -26.23 6.43
C ASP A 166 15.13 -25.77 5.68
N PHE A 167 15.62 -24.56 5.95
CA PHE A 167 16.82 -24.02 5.32
C PHE A 167 18.08 -24.06 6.22
N GLY A 168 17.94 -24.46 7.49
CA GLY A 168 19.03 -24.39 8.47
C GLY A 168 19.33 -22.95 8.94
N SER A 169 20.42 -22.77 9.68
CA SER A 169 20.89 -21.45 10.14
C SER A 169 22.02 -20.88 9.26
N GLY A 170 22.08 -21.33 8.00
CA GLY A 170 23.20 -21.04 7.08
C GLY A 170 24.03 -22.28 6.78
N ALA A 171 25.24 -22.06 6.26
CA ALA A 171 26.16 -23.15 5.90
C ALA A 171 26.63 -23.96 7.14
N PRO A 172 26.89 -25.27 6.98
CA PRO A 172 26.79 -26.06 5.75
C PRO A 172 25.36 -26.52 5.44
N TYR A 173 24.95 -26.44 4.17
CA TYR A 173 23.65 -26.94 3.72
C TYR A 173 23.66 -28.47 3.50
N PRO A 174 22.53 -29.17 3.73
CA PRO A 174 22.42 -30.58 3.40
C PRO A 174 22.45 -30.81 1.88
N HIS A 175 22.69 -32.06 1.47
CA HIS A 175 22.46 -32.45 0.08
C HIS A 175 20.95 -32.53 -0.21
N PRO A 176 20.44 -32.06 -1.37
CA PRO A 176 21.18 -31.51 -2.51
C PRO A 176 21.45 -30.00 -2.45
N MET A 177 20.91 -29.27 -1.47
CA MET A 177 21.04 -27.80 -1.37
C MET A 177 22.48 -27.28 -1.48
N ARG A 178 23.47 -27.98 -0.92
CA ARG A 178 24.88 -27.59 -1.07
C ARG A 178 25.40 -27.63 -2.52
N ILE A 179 24.83 -28.51 -3.37
CA ILE A 179 25.19 -28.64 -4.78
C ILE A 179 24.56 -27.50 -5.58
N ASP A 180 23.40 -27.00 -5.17
CA ASP A 180 22.73 -25.87 -5.83
C ASP A 180 23.55 -24.57 -5.76
N LEU A 181 24.49 -24.49 -4.80
CA LEU A 181 25.46 -23.41 -4.68
C LEU A 181 26.78 -23.71 -5.41
N GLY A 182 26.88 -24.85 -6.09
CA GLY A 182 28.04 -25.22 -6.88
C GLY A 182 28.25 -24.22 -8.01
N GLY A 183 29.37 -23.50 -8.00
CA GLY A 183 29.67 -22.42 -8.96
C GLY A 183 29.37 -21.02 -8.43
N VAL A 184 28.79 -20.88 -7.25
CA VAL A 184 28.69 -19.59 -6.53
C VAL A 184 29.89 -19.46 -5.61
N ASP A 185 30.67 -18.38 -5.73
CA ASP A 185 31.86 -18.21 -4.89
C ASP A 185 31.53 -18.22 -3.39
N GLU A 186 32.47 -18.73 -2.58
CA GLU A 186 32.33 -18.80 -1.14
C GLU A 186 32.08 -17.39 -0.55
N GLY A 187 31.00 -17.24 0.21
CA GLY A 187 30.63 -15.98 0.86
C GLY A 187 29.72 -15.05 0.04
N ARG A 188 29.46 -15.33 -1.25
CA ARG A 188 28.49 -14.55 -2.06
C ARG A 188 27.03 -14.86 -1.72
N PHE A 189 26.73 -16.07 -1.27
CA PHE A 189 25.39 -16.45 -0.85
C PHE A 189 25.29 -16.39 0.68
N VAL A 190 24.69 -15.33 1.19
CA VAL A 190 24.56 -15.05 2.62
C VAL A 190 23.13 -15.38 3.05
N HIS A 191 22.97 -16.28 4.02
CA HIS A 191 21.67 -16.59 4.60
C HIS A 191 21.47 -15.85 5.92
N LEU A 192 20.46 -14.99 5.94
CA LEU A 192 20.06 -14.21 7.10
C LEU A 192 18.81 -14.81 7.72
N THR A 193 18.84 -15.06 9.03
CA THR A 193 17.72 -15.74 9.70
C THR A 193 16.59 -14.80 10.10
N ASN A 194 16.83 -13.50 10.03
CA ASN A 194 15.85 -12.47 10.33
C ASN A 194 16.22 -11.14 9.67
N VAL A 195 15.27 -10.19 9.66
CA VAL A 195 15.48 -8.87 9.04
C VAL A 195 16.31 -7.91 9.89
N ASN A 196 16.51 -8.17 11.19
CA ASN A 196 17.40 -7.31 11.98
C ASN A 196 18.85 -7.45 11.50
N GLU A 197 19.24 -8.64 11.03
CA GLU A 197 20.55 -8.84 10.40
C GLU A 197 20.71 -7.96 9.13
N LEU A 198 19.64 -7.74 8.35
CA LEU A 198 19.68 -6.77 7.24
C LEU A 198 19.88 -5.34 7.73
N VAL A 199 19.23 -4.96 8.85
CA VAL A 199 19.44 -3.64 9.46
C VAL A 199 20.91 -3.49 9.83
N GLU A 200 21.50 -4.48 10.48
CA GLU A 200 22.91 -4.41 10.91
C GLU A 200 23.88 -4.33 9.73
N LEU A 201 23.56 -4.98 8.62
CA LEU A 201 24.36 -4.94 7.39
C LEU A 201 24.28 -3.59 6.65
N PHE A 202 23.07 -3.05 6.51
CA PHE A 202 22.83 -1.92 5.60
C PHE A 202 22.52 -0.58 6.28
N ALA A 203 22.18 -0.59 7.57
CA ALA A 203 21.70 0.57 8.28
C ALA A 203 22.43 0.78 9.61
N LYS A 204 23.08 1.94 9.75
CA LYS A 204 23.59 2.41 11.04
C LYS A 204 22.57 3.36 11.65
N LYS A 205 22.24 3.22 12.93
CA LYS A 205 21.40 4.20 13.61
C LYS A 205 22.05 5.58 13.51
N ALA A 206 21.26 6.57 13.12
CA ALA A 206 21.67 7.97 13.06
C ALA A 206 20.84 8.79 14.04
N THR A 207 21.35 9.94 14.45
CA THR A 207 20.55 10.92 15.19
C THR A 207 19.80 11.75 14.15
N PRO A 208 18.46 11.89 14.27
CA PRO A 208 17.72 12.74 13.35
C PRO A 208 18.13 14.21 13.51
N ASP A 209 18.18 14.92 12.38
CA ASP A 209 18.24 16.37 12.34
C ASP A 209 16.80 16.87 12.19
N ASP A 210 16.19 17.28 13.30
CA ASP A 210 14.77 17.66 13.35
C ASP A 210 14.44 18.86 12.44
N ASP A 211 15.38 19.79 12.29
CA ASP A 211 15.21 20.96 11.42
C ASP A 211 15.27 20.55 9.94
N ALA A 212 16.20 19.68 9.57
CA ALA A 212 16.26 19.12 8.21
C ALA A 212 15.02 18.28 7.88
N VAL A 213 14.54 17.46 8.82
CA VAL A 213 13.31 16.67 8.68
C VAL A 213 12.11 17.59 8.44
N ARG A 214 11.96 18.63 9.26
CA ARG A 214 10.88 19.62 9.12
C ARG A 214 10.94 20.33 7.78
N ALA A 215 12.12 20.80 7.36
CA ALA A 215 12.30 21.49 6.09
C ALA A 215 11.86 20.64 4.89
N VAL A 216 12.17 19.33 4.90
CA VAL A 216 11.71 18.42 3.83
C VAL A 216 10.19 18.22 3.89
N LEU A 217 9.61 18.03 5.07
CA LEU A 217 8.16 17.79 5.21
C LEU A 217 7.31 19.03 4.90
N GLU A 218 7.77 20.23 5.23
CA GLU A 218 7.10 21.49 4.92
C GLU A 218 7.28 21.91 3.45
N SER A 219 8.10 21.20 2.68
CA SER A 219 8.35 21.55 1.28
C SER A 219 7.09 21.38 0.40
N PRO A 220 6.91 22.23 -0.64
CA PRO A 220 5.79 22.11 -1.57
C PRO A 220 5.77 20.79 -2.36
N SER A 221 6.90 20.13 -2.56
CA SER A 221 6.98 18.80 -3.18
C SER A 221 6.31 17.75 -2.29
N THR A 222 6.64 17.71 -1.00
CA THR A 222 6.04 16.77 -0.05
C THR A 222 4.53 16.99 0.08
N ALA A 223 4.09 18.24 0.24
CA ALA A 223 2.65 18.55 0.31
C ALA A 223 1.89 18.09 -0.96
N ARG A 224 2.47 18.27 -2.15
CA ARG A 224 1.89 17.79 -3.42
C ARG A 224 1.84 16.27 -3.51
N LEU A 225 2.88 15.57 -3.06
CA LEU A 225 2.92 14.12 -2.98
C LEU A 225 1.77 13.61 -2.09
N ILE A 226 1.65 14.13 -0.88
CA ILE A 226 0.62 13.68 0.07
C ILE A 226 -0.78 13.99 -0.46
N GLY A 227 -1.00 15.17 -1.04
CA GLY A 227 -2.27 15.46 -1.72
C GLY A 227 -2.56 14.49 -2.86
N HIS A 228 -1.56 14.14 -3.67
CA HIS A 228 -1.69 13.17 -4.76
C HIS A 228 -2.04 11.77 -4.23
N GLU A 229 -1.34 11.30 -3.20
CA GLU A 229 -1.58 10.01 -2.58
C GLU A 229 -2.97 9.94 -1.94
N ALA A 230 -3.39 10.97 -1.21
CA ALA A 230 -4.75 11.05 -0.67
C ALA A 230 -5.81 10.96 -1.79
N PHE A 231 -5.60 11.68 -2.89
CA PHE A 231 -6.48 11.59 -4.05
C PHE A 231 -6.49 10.20 -4.66
N ARG A 232 -5.34 9.53 -4.76
CA ARG A 232 -5.21 8.18 -5.32
C ARG A 232 -5.95 7.15 -4.47
N TYR A 233 -5.82 7.20 -3.14
CA TYR A 233 -6.48 6.29 -2.21
C TYR A 233 -8.00 6.48 -2.16
N TRP A 234 -8.44 7.75 -2.12
CA TRP A 234 -9.86 8.09 -1.94
C TRP A 234 -10.44 8.82 -3.15
N LYS A 235 -10.04 8.47 -4.37
CA LYS A 235 -10.62 9.08 -5.57
C LYS A 235 -12.11 8.76 -5.65
N SER A 236 -12.95 9.79 -5.71
CA SER A 236 -14.36 9.58 -6.01
C SER A 236 -14.50 8.98 -7.40
N SER A 237 -15.28 7.92 -7.50
CA SER A 237 -15.68 7.37 -8.78
C SER A 237 -17.19 7.31 -8.81
N ARG A 238 -17.79 8.31 -9.47
CA ARG A 238 -19.25 8.40 -9.69
C ARG A 238 -19.79 7.15 -10.40
N PHE A 239 -18.97 6.57 -11.28
CA PHE A 239 -19.32 5.41 -12.13
C PHE A 239 -18.86 4.04 -11.60
N ARG A 240 -18.01 3.96 -10.56
CA ARG A 240 -17.65 2.65 -9.96
C ARG A 240 -18.64 2.27 -8.86
N GLN A 241 -18.95 0.98 -8.82
CA GLN A 241 -19.78 0.39 -7.78
C GLN A 241 -19.24 0.71 -6.37
N PRO A 242 -20.14 0.94 -5.39
CA PRO A 242 -19.84 1.52 -4.06
C PRO A 242 -18.88 0.70 -3.19
N LEU A 243 -18.52 -0.52 -3.59
CA LEU A 243 -17.66 -1.41 -2.82
C LEU A 243 -16.16 -1.09 -2.95
N THR A 244 -15.75 -0.21 -3.87
CA THR A 244 -14.31 0.05 -4.13
C THR A 244 -13.90 1.51 -4.17
N SER A 245 -14.82 2.46 -3.95
CA SER A 245 -14.44 3.84 -3.65
C SER A 245 -14.09 3.92 -2.16
N GLY A 246 -12.86 4.33 -1.84
CA GLY A 246 -12.46 4.59 -0.47
C GLY A 246 -13.37 5.66 0.11
N ARG A 247 -14.33 5.25 0.94
CA ARG A 247 -15.06 6.17 1.80
C ARG A 247 -14.16 6.54 2.96
N PHE A 248 -14.29 7.76 3.42
CA PHE A 248 -13.63 8.23 4.63
C PHE A 248 -14.56 9.21 5.35
N GLU A 249 -14.23 9.54 6.58
CA GLU A 249 -14.93 10.55 7.35
C GLU A 249 -14.15 11.87 7.27
N ALA A 250 -14.88 12.97 7.11
CA ALA A 250 -14.31 14.30 7.01
C ALA A 250 -15.28 15.31 7.65
N THR A 251 -14.77 16.47 8.05
CA THR A 251 -15.58 17.59 8.53
C THR A 251 -16.04 18.42 7.34
N ALA A 252 -17.35 18.55 7.14
CA ALA A 252 -17.90 19.43 6.13
C ALA A 252 -17.74 20.89 6.57
N LEU A 253 -17.12 21.72 5.73
CA LEU A 253 -16.77 23.09 6.12
C LEU A 253 -17.96 24.05 6.18
N ARG A 254 -19.15 23.63 5.73
CA ARG A 254 -20.35 24.47 5.74
C ARG A 254 -21.06 24.46 7.10
N ASN A 255 -21.07 23.31 7.77
CA ASN A 255 -21.79 23.08 9.02
C ASN A 255 -20.85 22.61 10.15
N HIS A 256 -19.56 22.39 9.88
CA HIS A 256 -18.56 21.90 10.82
C HIS A 256 -18.92 20.54 11.43
N GLU A 257 -19.71 19.72 10.72
CA GLU A 257 -20.10 18.40 11.19
C GLU A 257 -19.30 17.29 10.48
N PRO A 258 -18.95 16.20 11.21
CA PRO A 258 -18.43 15.00 10.58
C PRO A 258 -19.42 14.40 9.59
N ALA A 259 -18.93 14.02 8.43
CA ALA A 259 -19.73 13.44 7.38
C ALA A 259 -18.95 12.39 6.59
N ALA A 260 -19.65 11.32 6.21
CA ALA A 260 -19.08 10.25 5.40
C ALA A 260 -19.02 10.68 3.93
N VAL A 261 -17.81 10.80 3.39
CA VAL A 261 -17.57 11.17 2.00
C VAL A 261 -17.35 9.94 1.12
N ARG A 262 -17.77 10.03 -0.15
CA ARG A 262 -17.55 8.98 -1.15
C ARG A 262 -16.10 8.96 -1.65
N GLY A 263 -15.45 10.11 -1.62
CA GLY A 263 -14.08 10.31 -2.08
C GLY A 263 -13.83 11.76 -2.50
N TRP A 264 -12.56 12.09 -2.70
CA TRP A 264 -12.11 13.34 -3.28
C TRP A 264 -12.56 13.47 -4.73
N SER A 265 -13.20 14.60 -5.07
CA SER A 265 -13.53 14.95 -6.46
C SER A 265 -12.32 15.55 -7.19
N ARG A 266 -11.39 16.15 -6.44
CA ARG A 266 -10.12 16.72 -6.92
C ARG A 266 -9.02 16.51 -5.89
N ARG A 267 -7.77 16.67 -6.30
CA ARG A 267 -6.63 16.59 -5.38
C ARG A 267 -6.82 17.57 -4.21
N PRO A 268 -6.84 17.12 -2.95
CA PRO A 268 -6.89 18.03 -1.81
C PRO A 268 -5.61 18.84 -1.71
N ARG A 269 -5.71 20.03 -1.13
CA ARG A 269 -4.54 20.74 -0.61
C ARG A 269 -4.15 20.11 0.71
N THR A 270 -2.86 20.16 0.99
CA THR A 270 -2.27 19.47 2.12
C THR A 270 -1.36 20.42 2.87
N THR A 271 -1.51 20.48 4.19
CA THR A 271 -0.64 21.24 5.08
C THR A 271 -0.12 20.32 6.18
N LEU A 272 1.16 20.43 6.52
CA LEU A 272 1.73 19.69 7.66
C LEU A 272 1.16 20.28 8.96
N ASN A 273 0.59 19.42 9.80
CA ASN A 273 0.06 19.82 11.12
C ASN A 273 1.08 19.53 12.22
N SER A 274 1.57 18.30 12.29
CA SER A 274 2.52 17.86 13.33
C SER A 274 3.50 16.81 12.81
N ILE A 275 4.68 16.79 13.43
CA ILE A 275 5.70 15.75 13.26
C ILE A 275 5.73 14.94 14.54
N GLY A 276 5.53 13.63 14.42
CA GLY A 276 5.56 12.65 15.50
C GLY A 276 6.92 11.93 15.59
N ASP A 277 6.87 10.60 15.75
CA ASP A 277 8.07 9.76 15.86
C ASP A 277 8.97 9.84 14.62
N VAL A 278 10.26 10.13 14.84
CA VAL A 278 11.31 10.19 13.82
C VAL A 278 12.36 9.12 14.10
N LYS A 279 12.58 8.23 13.13
CA LYS A 279 13.65 7.23 13.17
C LYS A 279 14.63 7.46 12.04
N ALA A 280 15.89 7.75 12.38
CA ALA A 280 16.94 7.99 11.41
C ALA A 280 17.92 6.83 11.30
N HIS A 281 18.25 6.48 10.05
CA HIS A 281 19.23 5.47 9.71
C HIS A 281 20.16 6.00 8.63
N SER A 282 21.47 5.87 8.83
CA SER A 282 22.46 6.06 7.78
C SER A 282 22.54 4.78 6.95
N ILE A 283 22.23 4.91 5.67
CA ILE A 283 22.29 3.84 4.68
C ILE A 283 23.19 4.34 3.55
N GLY A 284 24.37 3.73 3.42
CA GLY A 284 25.44 4.29 2.60
C GLY A 284 25.85 5.70 3.08
N PRO A 285 26.04 6.68 2.18
CA PRO A 285 26.39 8.06 2.54
C PRO A 285 25.18 8.91 2.94
N HIS A 286 23.96 8.35 2.93
CA HIS A 286 22.73 9.10 3.12
C HIS A 286 22.05 8.78 4.45
N VAL A 287 21.50 9.82 5.08
CA VAL A 287 20.61 9.71 6.24
C VAL A 287 19.16 9.68 5.76
N TRP A 288 18.50 8.56 6.05
CA TRP A 288 17.10 8.30 5.76
C TRP A 288 16.29 8.36 7.05
N CYS A 289 15.19 9.10 7.03
CA CYS A 289 14.30 9.28 8.17
C CYS A 289 12.92 8.67 7.86
N SER A 290 12.46 7.75 8.72
CA SER A 290 11.08 7.30 8.75
C SER A 290 10.34 8.17 9.77
N VAL A 291 9.39 8.97 9.27
CA VAL A 291 8.70 10.00 10.05
C VAL A 291 7.20 9.70 10.11
N VAL A 292 6.61 9.76 11.30
CA VAL A 292 5.16 9.86 11.45
C VAL A 292 4.78 11.34 11.34
N ALA A 293 3.91 11.69 10.41
CA ALA A 293 3.49 13.06 10.16
C ALA A 293 1.96 13.13 10.01
N ASP A 294 1.36 14.11 10.67
CA ASP A 294 -0.05 14.44 10.54
C ASP A 294 -0.24 15.57 9.54
N TRP A 295 -1.19 15.36 8.64
CA TRP A 295 -1.51 16.30 7.59
C TRP A 295 -2.95 16.74 7.70
N THR A 296 -3.22 18.03 7.51
CA THR A 296 -4.58 18.51 7.25
C THR A 296 -4.81 18.53 5.74
N LEU A 297 -5.77 17.73 5.29
CA LEU A 297 -6.21 17.62 3.91
C LEU A 297 -7.54 18.33 3.74
N ILE A 298 -7.63 19.22 2.78
CA ILE A 298 -8.88 19.95 2.53
C ILE A 298 -9.07 20.12 1.03
N GLY A 299 -10.30 19.90 0.59
CA GLY A 299 -10.64 19.92 -0.82
C GLY A 299 -12.07 19.50 -1.09
N PRO A 300 -12.50 19.56 -2.35
CA PRO A 300 -13.87 19.22 -2.71
C PRO A 300 -14.03 17.69 -2.75
N ALA A 301 -15.01 17.16 -2.02
CA ALA A 301 -15.35 15.74 -1.96
C ALA A 301 -16.79 15.48 -2.39
N ASP A 302 -17.02 14.32 -3.00
CA ASP A 302 -18.36 13.87 -3.41
C ASP A 302 -19.09 13.22 -2.23
N PHE A 303 -20.37 13.51 -2.09
CA PHE A 303 -21.30 12.90 -1.13
C PHE A 303 -22.33 12.02 -1.87
N ARG A 304 -23.10 11.19 -1.14
CA ARG A 304 -24.01 10.20 -1.76
C ARG A 304 -25.12 10.80 -2.64
N ALA A 305 -25.58 12.02 -2.36
CA ALA A 305 -26.77 12.59 -2.99
C ALA A 305 -26.70 14.12 -3.21
N SER A 306 -25.52 14.72 -3.05
CA SER A 306 -25.34 16.17 -3.11
C SER A 306 -24.18 16.55 -4.01
N THR A 307 -24.23 17.80 -4.48
CA THR A 307 -23.12 18.48 -5.13
C THR A 307 -21.85 18.36 -4.29
N PRO A 308 -20.66 18.27 -4.91
CA PRO A 308 -19.40 18.25 -4.18
C PRO A 308 -19.34 19.36 -3.14
N GLN A 309 -18.92 19.04 -1.92
CA GLN A 309 -18.75 20.04 -0.85
C GLN A 309 -17.28 20.11 -0.46
N LEU A 310 -16.87 21.27 0.05
CA LEU A 310 -15.54 21.44 0.61
C LEU A 310 -15.50 20.75 1.98
N VAL A 311 -14.55 19.84 2.16
CA VAL A 311 -14.38 19.08 3.40
C VAL A 311 -12.93 19.16 3.86
N SER A 312 -12.72 18.90 5.14
CA SER A 312 -11.40 18.80 5.77
C SER A 312 -11.28 17.51 6.56
N CYS A 313 -10.13 16.85 6.49
CA CYS A 313 -9.79 15.74 7.35
C CYS A 313 -8.31 15.78 7.73
N ASN A 314 -7.98 15.14 8.83
CA ASN A 314 -6.60 14.84 9.17
C ASN A 314 -6.20 13.48 8.63
N TRP A 315 -4.94 13.37 8.30
CA TRP A 315 -4.37 12.15 7.81
C TRP A 315 -2.99 11.90 8.40
N GLU A 316 -2.91 10.94 9.32
CA GLU A 316 -1.63 10.46 9.83
C GLU A 316 -0.97 9.55 8.80
N THR A 317 0.29 9.83 8.50
CA THR A 317 1.08 9.07 7.54
C THR A 317 2.44 8.72 8.13
N ARG A 318 3.00 7.61 7.67
CA ARG A 318 4.41 7.30 7.84
C ARG A 318 5.10 7.54 6.50
N ILE A 319 6.05 8.46 6.47
CA ILE A 319 6.75 8.86 5.25
C ILE A 319 8.24 8.55 5.43
N LEU A 320 8.87 8.12 4.35
CA LEU A 320 10.30 8.01 4.23
C LEU A 320 10.84 9.24 3.50
N ILE A 321 11.82 9.90 4.10
CA ILE A 321 12.53 11.03 3.51
C ILE A 321 14.04 10.83 3.61
N SER A 322 14.79 11.46 2.71
CA SER A 322 16.23 11.64 2.87
C SER A 322 16.51 13.09 3.25
N THR A 323 17.29 13.32 4.31
CA THR A 323 17.71 14.66 4.72
C THR A 323 19.04 15.09 4.08
N THR A 324 19.70 14.17 3.38
CA THR A 324 21.05 14.36 2.82
C THR A 324 21.09 14.18 1.30
N GLN A 325 20.08 13.52 0.72
CA GLN A 325 19.92 13.38 -0.71
C GLN A 325 18.84 14.36 -1.17
N GLY A 326 19.26 15.60 -1.49
CA GLY A 326 18.34 16.72 -1.72
C GLY A 326 17.30 16.52 -2.82
N ASP A 327 17.59 15.67 -3.82
CA ASP A 327 16.67 15.37 -4.93
C ASP A 327 15.83 14.11 -4.69
N SER A 328 15.93 13.47 -3.52
CA SER A 328 15.16 12.28 -3.21
C SER A 328 13.69 12.63 -2.98
N GLU A 329 12.80 12.07 -3.80
CA GLU A 329 11.36 12.22 -3.58
C GLU A 329 10.94 11.47 -2.30
N PRO A 330 10.19 12.12 -1.39
CA PRO A 330 9.58 11.44 -0.26
C PRO A 330 8.74 10.26 -0.71
N SER A 331 8.71 9.19 0.09
CA SER A 331 7.93 8.00 -0.20
C SER A 331 6.94 7.72 0.92
N LEU A 332 5.66 7.65 0.58
CA LEU A 332 4.62 7.27 1.54
C LEU A 332 4.73 5.78 1.86
N LEU A 333 5.10 5.46 3.10
CA LEU A 333 5.27 4.08 3.56
C LEU A 333 3.93 3.47 3.97
N ARG A 334 3.22 4.16 4.88
CA ARG A 334 1.96 3.72 5.50
C ARG A 334 1.07 4.91 5.83
N SER A 335 -0.19 4.63 6.13
CA SER A 335 -1.13 5.66 6.55
C SER A 335 -2.26 5.13 7.41
N ALA A 336 -2.75 5.94 8.35
CA ALA A 336 -3.98 5.68 9.08
C ALA A 336 -5.22 6.04 8.23
N PRO A 337 -6.43 5.57 8.60
CA PRO A 337 -7.67 6.09 8.03
C PRO A 337 -7.83 7.59 8.34
N PRO A 338 -8.27 8.42 7.37
CA PRO A 338 -8.51 9.84 7.62
C PRO A 338 -9.53 10.04 8.73
N GLN A 339 -9.30 11.05 9.56
CA GLN A 339 -10.19 11.44 10.67
C GLN A 339 -10.79 12.82 10.38
N PRO A 340 -12.04 13.11 10.78
CA PRO A 340 -12.59 14.46 10.71
C PRO A 340 -11.67 15.49 11.39
N ALA A 341 -11.48 16.65 10.76
CA ALA A 341 -10.70 17.74 11.35
C ALA A 341 -11.46 18.39 12.52
N THR A 342 -10.75 18.73 13.60
CA THR A 342 -11.32 19.46 14.75
C THR A 342 -11.51 20.95 14.43
N ALA A 343 -12.35 21.63 15.21
CA ALA A 343 -12.55 23.08 15.05
C ALA A 343 -11.24 23.87 15.19
N GLU A 344 -10.38 23.49 16.14
CA GLU A 344 -9.07 24.12 16.35
C GLU A 344 -8.16 23.98 15.12
N GLN A 345 -8.16 22.81 14.48
CA GLN A 345 -7.36 22.58 13.27
C GLN A 345 -7.90 23.32 12.06
N LEU A 346 -9.22 23.49 11.97
CA LEU A 346 -9.83 24.32 10.92
C LEU A 346 -9.45 25.80 11.08
N GLN A 347 -9.38 26.29 12.32
CA GLN A 347 -8.97 27.67 12.61
C GLN A 347 -7.48 27.90 12.37
N ALA A 348 -6.64 26.91 12.65
CA ALA A 348 -5.19 26.97 12.42
C ALA A 348 -4.80 26.78 10.94
N ALA A 349 -5.71 26.27 10.10
CA ALA A 349 -5.42 26.05 8.70
C ALA A 349 -5.18 27.38 7.97
N PRO A 350 -4.17 27.46 7.07
CA PRO A 350 -3.92 28.67 6.31
C PRO A 350 -5.16 29.08 5.52
N PRO A 351 -5.42 30.39 5.36
CA PRO A 351 -6.61 30.87 4.68
C PRO A 351 -6.75 30.27 3.29
N TRP A 352 -7.97 29.83 3.02
CA TRP A 352 -8.32 29.06 1.85
C TRP A 352 -8.61 29.99 0.69
N ASP A 353 -7.56 30.54 0.08
CA ASP A 353 -7.68 31.20 -1.21
C ASP A 353 -7.96 30.11 -2.23
N LEU A 354 -9.24 29.91 -2.54
CA LEU A 354 -9.69 29.14 -3.68
C LEU A 354 -9.27 29.90 -4.93
N GLU A 355 -7.97 29.85 -5.22
CA GLU A 355 -7.41 30.29 -6.49
C GLU A 355 -8.24 29.62 -7.57
N MET A 356 -8.99 30.46 -8.26
CA MET A 356 -9.71 30.12 -9.46
C MET A 356 -8.68 29.77 -10.53
N SER A 357 -8.09 28.58 -10.45
CA SER A 357 -7.41 28.02 -11.61
C SER A 357 -8.46 27.96 -12.73
N PRO A 358 -8.28 28.71 -13.83
CA PRO A 358 -9.21 28.66 -14.95
C PRO A 358 -9.23 27.23 -15.45
N HIS A 359 -10.39 26.59 -15.42
CA HIS A 359 -10.56 25.30 -16.08
C HIS A 359 -10.79 25.56 -17.56
N THR A 360 -9.87 25.10 -18.36
CA THR A 360 -10.17 24.64 -19.71
C THR A 360 -10.75 23.24 -19.61
N ASN A 361 -11.87 22.97 -20.27
CA ASN A 361 -12.24 21.57 -20.57
C ASN A 361 -11.17 20.95 -21.48
N ASP A 362 -11.28 19.65 -21.78
CA ASP A 362 -10.38 18.96 -22.74
C ASP A 362 -10.44 19.58 -24.17
N LEU A 363 -11.34 20.55 -24.39
CA LEU A 363 -11.55 21.29 -25.64
C LEU A 363 -11.02 22.75 -25.57
N GLY A 364 -10.38 23.18 -24.48
CA GLY A 364 -9.81 24.52 -24.37
C GLY A 364 -10.80 25.66 -24.08
N GLU A 365 -12.09 25.37 -23.87
CA GLU A 365 -13.13 26.37 -23.66
C GLU A 365 -13.16 26.86 -22.20
N ARG A 366 -13.21 28.18 -22.02
CA ARG A 366 -13.37 28.84 -20.72
C ARG A 366 -14.86 28.96 -20.40
N TYR A 367 -15.32 28.33 -19.33
CA TYR A 367 -16.69 28.48 -18.83
C TYR A 367 -16.73 29.47 -17.65
N THR A 368 -17.73 30.38 -17.65
CA THR A 368 -18.07 31.23 -16.51
C THR A 368 -18.73 30.39 -15.42
N ARG A 369 -18.19 30.47 -14.20
CA ARG A 369 -18.57 29.64 -13.04
C ARG A 369 -19.51 30.39 -12.11
N THR A 370 -20.47 29.67 -11.55
CA THR A 370 -21.30 30.12 -10.42
C THR A 370 -20.48 30.07 -9.13
N THR A 371 -20.30 31.23 -8.52
CA THR A 371 -19.53 31.42 -7.27
C THR A 371 -20.46 31.34 -6.08
N TYR A 372 -20.23 30.39 -5.15
CA TYR A 372 -20.92 30.38 -3.87
C TYR A 372 -20.07 31.12 -2.84
N ARG A 373 -20.64 32.14 -2.20
CA ARG A 373 -20.07 32.80 -1.02
C ARG A 373 -20.71 32.19 0.21
N THR A 374 -19.92 31.57 1.07
CA THR A 374 -20.35 31.22 2.41
C THR A 374 -19.83 32.29 3.36
N TYR A 375 -20.71 32.79 4.22
CA TYR A 375 -20.38 33.75 5.28
C TYR A 375 -20.32 33.00 6.60
N GLU A 376 -19.20 33.11 7.31
CA GLU A 376 -19.12 32.76 8.73
C GLU A 376 -19.04 34.08 9.49
N GLU A 377 -20.01 34.31 10.37
CA GLU A 377 -20.07 35.49 11.23
C GLU A 377 -19.44 35.10 12.55
N ASN A 378 -18.20 35.51 12.78
CA ASN A 378 -17.56 35.30 14.08
C ASN A 378 -18.19 36.25 15.11
N GLY A 379 -18.16 35.87 16.39
CA GLY A 379 -18.80 36.60 17.49
C GLY A 379 -18.39 38.08 17.64
N ASP A 380 -17.33 38.51 16.96
CA ASP A 380 -16.82 39.88 16.93
C ASP A 380 -17.27 40.69 15.69
N GLY A 381 -18.16 40.14 14.85
CA GLY A 381 -18.69 40.79 13.64
C GLY A 381 -17.75 40.77 12.43
N GLU A 382 -16.62 40.07 12.51
CA GLU A 382 -15.69 39.89 11.40
C GLU A 382 -16.21 38.78 10.47
N ARG A 383 -16.33 39.10 9.17
CA ARG A 383 -16.84 38.16 8.15
C ARG A 383 -15.68 37.49 7.42
N ILE A 384 -15.51 36.20 7.63
CA ILE A 384 -14.61 35.39 6.81
C ILE A 384 -15.39 34.91 5.58
N THR A 385 -14.89 35.24 4.39
CA THR A 385 -15.53 34.89 3.11
C THR A 385 -14.83 33.69 2.48
N TYR A 386 -15.53 32.57 2.37
CA TYR A 386 -15.04 31.41 1.61
C TYR A 386 -15.70 31.40 0.22
N ILE A 387 -14.88 31.46 -0.83
CA ILE A 387 -15.34 31.52 -2.23
C ILE A 387 -15.25 30.14 -2.85
N VAL A 388 -16.31 29.32 -2.78
CA VAL A 388 -16.32 27.98 -3.35
C VAL A 388 -16.91 27.97 -4.76
N ASN A 389 -16.08 27.59 -5.74
CA ASN A 389 -16.50 27.47 -7.14
C ASN A 389 -16.85 26.01 -7.47
N VAL A 390 -18.14 25.72 -7.53
CA VAL A 390 -18.68 24.41 -7.94
C VAL A 390 -19.08 24.53 -9.42
N PRO A 391 -18.74 23.57 -10.31
CA PRO A 391 -19.21 23.60 -11.68
C PRO A 391 -20.75 23.55 -11.74
N ASP A 392 -21.33 24.38 -12.62
CA ASP A 392 -22.76 24.37 -12.92
C ASP A 392 -23.15 23.02 -13.55
N GLU A 393 -24.20 22.38 -13.04
CA GLU A 393 -24.66 21.06 -13.51
C GLU A 393 -25.54 21.12 -14.77
N ASP A 394 -25.79 22.31 -15.32
CA ASP A 394 -26.79 22.53 -16.37
C ASP A 394 -26.26 22.41 -17.80
N ASN A 395 -25.57 21.31 -18.09
CA ASN A 395 -25.34 20.90 -19.49
C ASN A 395 -25.57 19.40 -19.68
N ARG A 396 -26.76 18.93 -19.29
CA ARG A 396 -27.32 17.69 -19.83
C ARG A 396 -27.83 17.94 -21.25
N ARG A 397 -26.93 17.93 -22.23
CA ARG A 397 -27.35 17.66 -23.61
C ARG A 397 -27.75 16.20 -23.70
N TYR A 398 -29.05 15.95 -23.64
CA TYR A 398 -29.64 14.72 -24.13
C TYR A 398 -29.31 14.61 -25.61
N TYR A 399 -28.53 13.61 -26.00
CA TYR A 399 -28.53 13.15 -27.39
C TYR A 399 -29.84 12.39 -27.58
N SER A 400 -30.84 13.03 -28.19
CA SER A 400 -31.94 12.33 -28.81
C SER A 400 -31.37 11.58 -30.01
N LEU A 401 -31.48 10.25 -29.99
CA LEU A 401 -31.41 9.44 -31.20
C LEU A 401 -32.65 9.81 -32.01
N GLU A 402 -32.47 10.55 -33.09
CA GLU A 402 -33.47 10.60 -34.16
C GLU A 402 -33.46 9.22 -34.84
N GLU A 403 -34.60 8.54 -34.79
CA GLU A 403 -34.93 7.43 -35.66
C GLU A 403 -35.08 8.01 -37.08
N GLU A 404 -34.23 7.58 -38.02
CA GLU A 404 -34.50 7.72 -39.45
C GLU A 404 -35.31 6.48 -39.90
N GLU A 405 -36.40 6.75 -40.63
CA GLU A 405 -37.36 5.81 -41.22
C GLU A 405 -36.76 4.80 -42.22
#